data_AF-A0A537ZUA9-F1
#
_entry.id   AF-A0A537ZUA9-F1
#
_cell.length_a   1.000
_cell.length_b   1.000
_cell.length_c   1.000
_cell.angle_alpha   90.00
_cell.angle_beta   90.00
_cell.angle_gamma   90.00
#
_symmetry.space_group_name_H-M   'P 1'
#
loop_
_entity.id
_entity.type
_entity.pdbx_description
1 polymer ?
#
loop_
_entity_poly.entity_id
_entity_poly.type
_entity_poly.pdbx_seq_one_letter_code
_entity_poly.pdbx_strand_id
1 'polypeptide(L)'
;MRPYVPADILNVSFPAAVRGYDRRAVDAYVKRVNRVIAELKVSASPPAAVRHALEQAGQQVHGLLQSARETAEGITTSARQEADEATGRAKAEAAELVVNTNADVERMRAEADQLRGDTRKETDATIARGKAEAEQILADARNESQNIVLRAQDEADDRLLQLREEVDALRAAAEARMQAIQADTETVWNERNELFDDIRSIANGLIDLVDGANARVPVTEPAEPLGEPGEPVAAANDGDSQ
;
A
#
# COMPACT_ATOMS: atom_id res chain seq x y z
N MET A 1 85.71 52.75 -20.92
CA MET A 1 86.96 52.88 -20.12
C MET A 1 87.45 54.31 -20.22
N ARG A 2 87.63 55.01 -19.09
CA ARG A 2 88.31 56.31 -19.12
C ARG A 2 89.81 56.07 -19.39
N PRO A 3 90.46 56.76 -20.33
CA PRO A 3 91.89 56.60 -20.53
C PRO A 3 92.62 57.02 -19.26
N TYR A 4 93.34 56.09 -18.64
CA TYR A 4 94.18 56.35 -17.48
C TYR A 4 95.39 57.15 -17.95
N VAL A 5 95.43 58.44 -17.60
CA VAL A 5 96.61 59.29 -17.82
C VAL A 5 97.49 59.18 -16.57
N PRO A 6 98.74 58.71 -16.67
CA PRO A 6 99.63 58.57 -15.52
C PRO A 6 99.81 59.88 -14.75
N ALA A 7 99.79 59.82 -13.42
CA ALA A 7 99.89 60.99 -12.53
C ALA A 7 101.17 61.81 -12.77
N ASP A 8 102.25 61.15 -13.19
CA ASP A 8 103.56 61.75 -13.49
C ASP A 8 103.55 62.70 -14.70
N ILE A 9 102.47 62.67 -15.50
CA ILE A 9 102.23 63.60 -16.61
C ILE A 9 101.38 64.79 -16.14
N LEU A 10 100.48 64.57 -15.20
CA LEU A 10 99.53 65.57 -14.69
C LEU A 10 100.17 66.52 -13.67
N ASN A 11 101.11 66.03 -12.86
CA ASN A 11 101.78 66.78 -11.80
C ASN A 11 103.30 66.88 -12.03
N VAL A 12 103.74 67.69 -13.00
CA VAL A 12 105.17 67.89 -13.30
C VAL A 12 105.67 69.25 -12.79
N SER A 13 106.85 69.27 -12.18
CA SER A 13 107.60 70.49 -11.84
C SER A 13 108.96 70.44 -12.51
N PHE A 14 109.37 71.55 -13.13
CA PHE A 14 110.62 71.65 -13.89
C PHE A 14 111.64 72.51 -13.15
N PRO A 15 112.90 72.05 -13.01
CA PRO A 15 113.97 72.88 -12.47
C PRO A 15 114.20 74.15 -13.30
N ALA A 16 114.43 75.29 -12.65
CA ALA A 16 114.74 76.57 -13.31
C ALA A 16 116.26 76.71 -13.54
N ALA A 17 116.66 77.06 -14.76
CA ALA A 17 118.01 77.42 -15.16
C ALA A 17 118.13 78.96 -15.30
N VAL A 18 119.37 79.47 -15.42
CA VAL A 18 119.71 80.92 -15.44
C VAL A 18 118.88 81.73 -16.44
N ARG A 19 118.35 81.09 -17.49
CA ARG A 19 117.27 81.62 -18.34
C ARG A 19 116.26 80.51 -18.69
N GLY A 20 115.22 80.35 -17.88
CA GLY A 20 114.05 79.52 -18.18
C GLY A 20 114.13 78.08 -17.64
N TYR A 21 113.21 77.21 -18.04
CA TYR A 21 113.18 75.81 -17.60
C TYR A 21 114.34 75.00 -18.19
N ASP A 22 114.81 74.01 -17.44
CA ASP A 22 115.81 73.07 -17.94
C ASP A 22 115.28 72.31 -19.15
N ARG A 23 115.87 72.62 -20.31
CA ARG A 23 115.54 72.01 -21.60
C ARG A 23 115.63 70.48 -21.56
N ARG A 24 116.59 69.90 -20.81
CA ARG A 24 116.73 68.45 -20.70
C ARG A 24 115.55 67.82 -19.95
N ALA A 25 115.07 68.49 -18.90
CA ALA A 25 113.91 68.04 -18.13
C ALA A 25 112.61 68.15 -18.94
N VAL A 26 112.45 69.23 -19.70
CA VAL A 26 111.31 69.42 -20.61
C VAL A 26 111.33 68.38 -21.74
N ASP A 27 112.47 68.13 -22.38
CA ASP A 27 112.60 67.12 -23.44
C ASP A 27 112.29 65.71 -22.92
N ALA A 28 112.69 65.38 -21.69
CA ALA A 28 112.36 64.11 -21.07
C ALA A 28 110.85 63.97 -20.79
N TYR A 29 110.18 65.05 -20.36
CA TYR A 29 108.73 65.08 -20.17
C TYR A 29 107.98 64.95 -21.50
N VAL A 30 108.39 65.70 -22.54
CA VAL A 30 107.80 65.61 -23.89
C VAL A 30 107.93 64.19 -24.44
N LYS A 31 109.08 63.53 -24.24
CA LYS A 31 109.26 62.11 -24.60
C LYS A 31 108.28 61.20 -23.86
N ARG A 32 108.03 61.42 -22.56
CA ARG A 32 107.06 60.64 -21.77
C ARG A 32 105.61 60.89 -22.25
N VAL A 33 105.23 62.13 -22.50
CA VAL A 33 103.90 62.49 -23.02
C VAL A 33 103.68 61.87 -24.40
N ASN A 34 104.65 62.00 -25.30
CA ASN A 34 104.57 61.40 -26.63
C ASN A 34 104.49 59.87 -26.56
N ARG A 35 105.15 59.24 -25.59
CA ARG A 35 105.02 57.80 -25.33
C ARG A 35 103.59 57.43 -24.89
N VAL A 36 102.99 58.15 -23.95
CA VAL A 36 101.61 57.86 -23.49
C VAL A 36 100.59 58.15 -24.59
N ILE A 37 100.79 59.20 -25.40
CA ILE A 37 99.95 59.46 -26.59
C ILE A 37 100.08 58.33 -27.61
N ALA A 38 101.30 57.81 -27.83
CA ALA A 38 101.51 56.67 -28.71
C ALA A 38 100.85 55.40 -28.16
N GLU A 39 101.01 55.11 -26.86
CA GLU A 39 100.35 53.98 -26.18
C GLU A 39 98.82 54.10 -26.25
N LEU A 40 98.25 55.31 -26.11
CA LEU A 40 96.82 55.57 -26.26
C LEU A 40 96.34 55.44 -27.70
N LYS A 41 97.12 55.89 -28.70
CA LYS A 41 96.77 55.70 -30.12
C LYS A 41 96.91 54.24 -30.57
N VAL A 42 97.83 53.49 -29.98
CA VAL A 42 98.03 52.06 -30.25
C VAL A 42 96.95 51.22 -29.57
N SER A 43 96.47 51.61 -28.38
CA SER A 43 95.39 50.92 -27.67
C SER A 43 93.98 51.39 -28.05
N ALA A 44 93.83 52.59 -28.62
CA ALA A 44 92.56 53.07 -29.14
C ALA A 44 92.22 52.32 -30.43
N SER A 45 91.11 51.58 -30.43
CA SER A 45 90.57 51.00 -31.65
C SER A 45 90.24 52.11 -32.66
N PRO A 46 90.63 51.99 -33.95
CA PRO A 46 90.34 52.99 -34.96
C PRO A 46 88.83 53.27 -35.08
N PRO A 47 88.39 54.53 -35.30
CA PRO A 47 86.96 54.87 -35.42
C PRO A 47 86.19 54.07 -36.49
N ALA A 48 86.88 53.60 -37.53
CA ALA A 48 86.31 52.74 -38.57
C ALA A 48 85.99 51.33 -38.05
N ALA A 49 86.82 50.77 -37.16
CA ALA A 49 86.59 49.46 -36.55
C ALA A 49 85.37 49.48 -35.61
N VAL A 50 85.18 50.59 -34.87
CA VAL A 50 84.00 50.79 -34.02
C VAL A 50 82.72 50.89 -34.87
N ARG A 51 82.74 51.63 -35.99
CA ARG A 51 81.61 51.69 -36.93
C ARG A 51 81.28 50.32 -37.53
N HIS A 52 82.29 49.59 -37.98
CA HIS A 52 82.09 48.25 -38.55
C HIS A 52 81.51 47.27 -37.52
N ALA A 53 81.99 47.31 -36.27
CA ALA A 53 81.45 46.49 -35.19
C ALA A 53 79.99 46.87 -34.85
N LEU A 54 79.64 48.16 -34.87
CA LEU A 54 78.25 48.61 -34.68
C LEU A 54 77.34 48.17 -35.84
N GLU A 55 77.84 48.21 -37.08
CA GLU A 55 77.10 47.78 -38.26
C GLU A 55 76.89 46.25 -38.28
N GLN A 56 77.91 45.48 -37.93
CA GLN A 56 77.80 44.04 -37.71
C GLN A 56 76.83 43.70 -36.58
N ALA A 57 76.92 44.40 -35.44
CA ALA A 57 75.98 44.23 -34.34
C ALA A 57 74.54 44.56 -34.76
N GLY A 58 74.34 45.62 -35.56
CA GLY A 58 73.04 45.99 -36.12
C GLY A 58 72.47 44.91 -37.05
N GLN A 59 73.31 44.34 -37.92
CA GLN A 59 72.92 43.23 -38.79
C GLN A 59 72.59 41.96 -38.00
N GLN A 60 73.37 41.62 -36.97
CA GLN A 60 73.09 40.49 -36.08
C GLN A 60 71.78 40.68 -35.32
N VAL A 61 71.52 41.88 -34.80
CA VAL A 61 70.26 42.21 -34.12
C VAL A 61 69.08 42.11 -35.08
N HIS A 62 69.21 42.62 -36.31
CA HIS A 62 68.15 42.53 -37.30
C HIS A 62 67.83 41.08 -37.68
N GLY A 63 68.85 40.25 -37.90
CA GLY A 63 68.69 38.83 -38.17
C GLY A 63 68.04 38.08 -37.01
N LEU A 64 68.42 38.39 -35.77
CA LEU A 64 67.79 37.81 -34.57
C LEU A 64 66.31 38.21 -34.46
N LEU A 65 65.97 39.48 -34.70
CA LEU A 65 64.58 39.95 -34.66
C LEU A 65 63.73 39.32 -35.76
N GLN A 66 64.28 39.15 -36.97
CA GLN A 66 63.59 38.46 -38.05
C GLN A 66 63.36 36.98 -37.70
N SER A 67 64.38 36.28 -37.22
CA SER A 67 64.26 34.88 -36.79
C SER A 67 63.29 34.72 -35.62
N ALA A 68 63.30 35.64 -34.65
CA ALA A 68 62.34 35.66 -33.55
C ALA A 68 60.91 35.86 -34.04
N ARG A 69 60.69 36.72 -35.04
CA ARG A 69 59.38 36.94 -35.64
C ARG A 69 58.89 35.72 -36.41
N GLU A 70 59.72 35.13 -37.27
CA GLU A 70 59.40 33.90 -38.00
C GLU A 70 59.08 32.76 -37.02
N THR A 71 59.85 32.64 -35.94
CA THR A 71 59.59 31.65 -34.88
C THR A 71 58.27 31.92 -34.16
N ALA A 72 57.96 33.18 -33.84
CA ALA A 72 56.69 33.55 -33.22
C ALA A 72 55.49 33.28 -34.14
N GLU A 73 55.63 33.56 -35.43
CA GLU A 73 54.61 33.25 -36.46
C GLU A 73 54.42 31.73 -36.61
N GLY A 74 55.50 30.95 -36.56
CA GLY A 74 55.44 29.48 -36.52
C GLY A 74 54.71 28.95 -35.28
N ILE A 75 55.04 29.46 -34.09
CA ILE A 75 54.40 29.07 -32.82
C ILE A 75 52.91 29.40 -32.86
N THR A 76 52.53 30.60 -33.30
CA THR A 76 51.12 31.01 -33.35
C THR A 76 50.32 30.20 -34.35
N THR A 77 50.90 29.84 -35.49
CA THR A 77 50.25 28.97 -36.48
C THR A 77 50.06 27.55 -35.95
N SER A 78 51.10 26.96 -35.35
CA SER A 78 51.01 25.62 -34.74
C SER A 78 49.99 25.58 -33.60
N ALA A 79 50.05 26.55 -32.69
CA ALA A 79 49.11 26.63 -31.57
C ALA A 79 47.66 26.79 -32.03
N ARG A 80 47.41 27.54 -33.11
CA ARG A 80 46.07 27.68 -33.68
C ARG A 80 45.59 26.38 -34.30
N GLN A 81 46.45 25.69 -35.07
CA GLN A 81 46.11 24.39 -35.64
C GLN A 81 45.80 23.35 -34.55
N GLU A 82 46.65 23.25 -33.52
CA GLU A 82 46.43 22.34 -32.40
C GLU A 82 45.14 22.66 -31.64
N ALA A 83 44.82 23.95 -31.46
CA ALA A 83 43.56 24.37 -30.85
C ALA A 83 42.34 23.99 -31.72
N ASP A 84 42.42 24.19 -33.03
CA ASP A 84 41.36 23.81 -33.96
C ASP A 84 41.16 22.28 -33.99
N GLU A 85 42.24 21.49 -33.96
CA GLU A 85 42.18 20.04 -33.86
C GLU A 85 41.62 19.55 -32.51
N ALA A 86 42.04 20.16 -31.40
CA ALA A 86 41.53 19.83 -30.07
C ALA A 86 40.03 20.14 -29.94
N THR A 87 39.60 21.31 -30.44
CA THR A 87 38.18 21.68 -30.43
C THR A 87 37.35 20.82 -31.40
N GLY A 88 37.92 20.42 -32.54
CA GLY A 88 37.31 19.47 -33.47
C GLY A 88 37.05 18.12 -32.81
N ARG A 89 38.06 17.55 -32.13
CA ARG A 89 37.93 16.29 -31.38
C ARG A 89 36.90 16.39 -30.26
N ALA A 90 36.97 17.44 -29.44
CA ALA A 90 36.01 17.63 -28.34
C ALA A 90 34.55 17.75 -28.85
N LYS A 91 34.33 18.42 -29.99
CA LYS A 91 33.00 18.50 -30.61
C LYS A 91 32.52 17.16 -31.14
N ALA A 92 33.40 16.37 -31.76
CA ALA A 92 33.07 15.04 -32.26
C ALA A 92 32.69 14.10 -31.10
N GLU A 93 33.50 14.07 -30.04
CA GLU A 93 33.25 13.28 -28.82
C GLU A 93 31.94 13.70 -28.15
N ALA A 94 31.67 15.00 -28.04
CA ALA A 94 30.41 15.50 -27.48
C ALA A 94 29.20 15.10 -28.33
N ALA A 95 29.31 15.17 -29.66
CA ALA A 95 28.24 14.76 -30.56
C ALA A 95 27.97 13.25 -30.46
N GLU A 96 29.02 12.44 -30.42
CA GLU A 96 28.93 11.00 -30.23
C GLU A 96 28.26 10.65 -28.88
N LEU A 97 28.70 11.30 -27.80
CA LEU A 97 28.11 11.11 -26.47
C LEU A 97 26.62 11.44 -26.47
N VAL A 98 26.22 12.57 -27.06
CA VAL A 98 24.79 12.94 -27.17
C VAL A 98 24.00 11.89 -27.95
N VAL A 99 24.51 11.43 -29.09
CA VAL A 99 23.83 10.38 -29.89
C VAL A 99 23.69 9.08 -29.10
N ASN A 100 24.76 8.63 -28.43
CA ASN A 100 24.73 7.41 -27.63
C ASN A 100 23.76 7.53 -26.45
N THR A 101 23.81 8.64 -25.71
CA THR A 101 22.87 8.87 -24.59
C THR A 101 21.43 8.94 -25.06
N ASN A 102 21.14 9.54 -26.22
CA ASN A 102 19.79 9.55 -26.79
C ASN A 102 19.34 8.14 -27.18
N ALA A 103 20.22 7.35 -27.82
CA ALA A 103 19.92 5.96 -28.14
C ALA A 103 19.63 5.13 -26.88
N ASP A 104 20.39 5.35 -25.80
CA ASP A 104 20.17 4.70 -24.51
C ASP A 104 18.84 5.10 -23.88
N VAL A 105 18.49 6.39 -23.90
CA VAL A 105 17.21 6.89 -23.40
C VAL A 105 16.04 6.30 -24.18
N GLU A 106 16.14 6.21 -25.51
CA GLU A 106 15.08 5.61 -26.33
C GLU A 106 14.95 4.11 -26.08
N ARG A 107 16.06 3.38 -25.86
CA ARG A 107 16.01 1.97 -25.43
C ARG A 107 15.34 1.81 -24.07
N MET A 108 15.74 2.60 -23.08
CA MET A 108 15.14 2.57 -21.74
C MET A 108 13.65 2.92 -21.77
N ARG A 109 13.23 3.88 -22.62
CA ARG A 109 11.82 4.21 -22.82
C ARG A 109 11.03 3.05 -23.41
N ALA A 110 11.57 2.40 -24.46
CA ALA A 110 10.93 1.25 -25.08
C ALA A 110 10.77 0.08 -24.10
N GLU A 111 11.80 -0.22 -23.31
CA GLU A 111 11.74 -1.25 -22.26
C GLU A 111 10.72 -0.91 -21.17
N ALA A 112 10.69 0.35 -20.73
CA ALA A 112 9.72 0.81 -19.74
C ALA A 112 8.27 0.73 -20.26
N ASP A 113 8.03 1.10 -21.51
CA ASP A 113 6.69 1.00 -22.13
C ASP A 113 6.25 -0.45 -22.33
N GLN A 114 7.17 -1.34 -22.68
CA GLN A 114 6.91 -2.78 -22.73
C GLN A 114 6.52 -3.33 -21.35
N LEU A 115 7.33 -3.04 -20.32
CA LEU A 115 7.05 -3.47 -18.95
C LEU A 115 5.68 -2.95 -18.48
N ARG A 116 5.37 -1.67 -18.73
CA ARG A 116 4.06 -1.09 -18.39
C ARG A 116 2.92 -1.77 -19.14
N GLY A 117 3.12 -2.11 -20.42
CA GLY A 117 2.15 -2.82 -21.24
C GLY A 117 1.86 -4.22 -20.67
N ASP A 118 2.90 -4.95 -20.28
CA ASP A 118 2.75 -6.31 -19.77
C ASP A 118 2.16 -6.34 -18.35
N THR A 119 2.62 -5.47 -17.46
CA THR A 119 2.01 -5.31 -16.12
C THR A 119 0.53 -4.93 -16.23
N ARG A 120 0.15 -4.08 -17.20
CA ARG A 120 -1.26 -3.74 -17.43
C ARG A 120 -2.07 -4.95 -17.88
N LYS A 121 -1.57 -5.75 -18.83
CA LYS A 121 -2.24 -6.98 -19.28
C LYS A 121 -2.41 -7.97 -18.13
N GLU A 122 -1.39 -8.17 -17.30
CA GLU A 122 -1.45 -9.06 -16.14
C GLU A 122 -2.47 -8.57 -15.10
N THR A 123 -2.50 -7.26 -14.85
CA THR A 123 -3.48 -6.64 -13.95
C THR A 123 -4.90 -6.82 -14.48
N ASP A 124 -5.13 -6.54 -15.75
CA ASP A 124 -6.44 -6.69 -16.41
C ASP A 124 -6.89 -8.16 -16.38
N ALA A 125 -5.98 -9.11 -16.62
CA ALA A 125 -6.27 -10.54 -16.54
C ALA A 125 -6.60 -10.99 -15.10
N THR A 126 -5.90 -10.47 -14.10
CA THR A 126 -6.16 -10.77 -12.69
C THR A 126 -7.50 -10.22 -12.24
N ILE A 127 -7.84 -8.99 -12.66
CA ILE A 127 -9.16 -8.40 -12.39
C ILE A 127 -10.27 -9.21 -13.06
N ALA A 128 -10.09 -9.61 -14.32
CA ALA A 128 -11.07 -10.42 -15.04
C ALA A 128 -11.29 -11.77 -14.35
N ARG A 129 -10.21 -12.44 -13.92
CA ARG A 129 -10.28 -13.70 -13.18
C ARG A 129 -11.01 -13.52 -11.84
N GLY A 130 -10.65 -12.51 -11.06
CA GLY A 130 -11.29 -12.24 -9.78
C GLY A 130 -12.78 -11.92 -9.91
N LYS A 131 -13.19 -11.22 -10.97
CA LYS A 131 -14.61 -10.99 -11.27
C LYS A 131 -15.35 -12.28 -11.61
N ALA A 132 -14.78 -13.12 -12.47
CA ALA A 132 -15.38 -14.40 -12.83
C ALA A 132 -15.53 -15.34 -11.62
N GLU A 133 -14.51 -15.41 -10.76
CA GLU A 133 -14.56 -16.19 -9.52
C GLU A 133 -15.63 -15.66 -8.56
N ALA A 134 -15.74 -14.33 -8.40
CA ALA A 134 -16.78 -13.72 -7.58
C ALA A 134 -18.19 -13.98 -8.12
N GLU A 135 -18.39 -13.88 -9.44
CA GLU A 135 -19.66 -14.21 -10.10
C GLU A 135 -20.04 -15.67 -9.90
N GLN A 136 -19.06 -16.59 -10.00
CA GLN A 136 -19.28 -18.01 -9.75
C GLN A 136 -19.70 -18.27 -8.30
N ILE A 137 -18.99 -17.71 -7.31
CA ILE A 137 -19.35 -17.85 -5.89
C ILE A 137 -20.77 -17.35 -5.61
N LEU A 138 -21.15 -16.22 -6.21
CA LEU A 138 -22.50 -15.69 -6.07
C LEU A 138 -23.57 -16.58 -6.71
N ALA A 139 -23.26 -17.20 -7.86
CA ALA A 139 -24.16 -18.14 -8.52
C ALA A 139 -24.34 -19.40 -7.68
N ASP A 140 -23.24 -19.97 -7.18
CA ASP A 140 -23.25 -21.16 -6.34
C ASP A 140 -24.03 -20.93 -5.03
N ALA A 141 -23.76 -19.81 -4.34
CA ALA A 141 -24.47 -19.44 -3.11
C ALA A 141 -25.97 -19.22 -3.34
N ARG A 142 -26.36 -18.64 -4.48
CA ARG A 142 -27.77 -18.49 -4.84
C ARG A 142 -28.44 -19.83 -5.09
N ASN A 143 -27.80 -20.72 -5.84
CA ASN A 143 -28.32 -22.06 -6.12
C ASN A 143 -28.47 -22.87 -4.83
N GLU A 144 -27.46 -22.84 -3.95
CA GLU A 144 -27.51 -23.51 -2.65
C GLU A 144 -28.64 -22.96 -1.78
N SER A 145 -28.77 -21.64 -1.68
CA SER A 145 -29.86 -21.00 -0.94
C SER A 145 -31.24 -21.39 -1.48
N GLN A 146 -31.41 -21.42 -2.80
CA GLN A 146 -32.67 -21.84 -3.42
C GLN A 146 -32.98 -23.31 -3.11
N ASN A 147 -31.99 -24.19 -3.18
CA ASN A 147 -32.15 -25.60 -2.85
C ASN A 147 -32.55 -25.81 -1.38
N ILE A 148 -31.95 -25.05 -0.45
CA ILE A 148 -32.32 -25.10 0.98
C ILE A 148 -33.77 -24.68 1.17
N VAL A 149 -34.22 -23.60 0.51
CA VAL A 149 -35.59 -23.11 0.63
C VAL A 149 -36.59 -24.13 0.06
N LEU A 150 -36.32 -24.69 -1.12
CA LEU A 150 -37.18 -25.71 -1.72
C LEU A 150 -37.30 -26.93 -0.82
N ARG A 151 -36.17 -27.43 -0.31
CA ARG A 151 -36.16 -28.57 0.60
C ARG A 151 -36.92 -28.29 1.89
N ALA A 152 -36.73 -27.11 2.49
CA ALA A 152 -37.44 -26.73 3.71
C ALA A 152 -38.95 -26.59 3.48
N GLN A 153 -39.37 -26.17 2.28
CA GLN A 153 -40.78 -26.12 1.88
C GLN A 153 -41.36 -27.52 1.75
N ASP A 154 -40.69 -28.42 1.01
CA ASP A 154 -41.13 -29.81 0.85
C ASP A 154 -41.24 -30.52 2.22
N GLU A 155 -40.23 -30.36 3.09
CA GLU A 155 -40.24 -30.93 4.44
C GLU A 155 -41.37 -30.35 5.32
N ALA A 156 -41.73 -29.07 5.13
CA ALA A 156 -42.83 -28.45 5.85
C ALA A 156 -44.20 -28.96 5.35
N ASP A 157 -44.36 -29.12 4.05
CA ASP A 157 -45.59 -29.63 3.43
C ASP A 157 -45.85 -31.09 3.83
N ASP A 158 -44.80 -31.93 3.81
CA ASP A 158 -44.87 -33.31 4.29
C ASP A 158 -45.30 -33.38 5.77
N ARG A 159 -44.75 -32.49 6.61
CA ARG A 159 -45.08 -32.45 8.03
C ARG A 159 -46.51 -31.96 8.29
N LEU A 160 -47.01 -31.02 7.48
CA LEU A 160 -48.39 -30.57 7.55
C LEU A 160 -49.36 -31.69 7.17
N LEU A 161 -49.03 -32.49 6.15
CA LEU A 161 -49.85 -33.63 5.74
C LEU A 161 -49.91 -34.69 6.84
N GLN A 162 -48.76 -35.06 7.41
CA GLN A 162 -48.69 -35.99 8.54
C GLN A 162 -49.51 -35.53 9.74
N LEU A 163 -49.35 -34.27 10.16
CA LEU A 163 -50.11 -33.72 11.29
C LEU A 163 -51.61 -33.71 11.00
N ARG A 164 -52.02 -33.47 9.76
CA ARG A 164 -53.43 -33.50 9.38
C ARG A 164 -54.01 -34.91 9.49
N GLU A 165 -53.30 -35.90 8.99
CA GLU A 165 -53.69 -37.31 9.10
C GLU A 165 -53.78 -37.76 10.57
N GLU A 166 -52.82 -37.37 11.41
CA GLU A 166 -52.84 -37.65 12.85
C GLU A 166 -54.06 -37.00 13.55
N VAL A 167 -54.35 -35.73 13.24
CA VAL A 167 -55.51 -35.02 13.81
C VAL A 167 -56.81 -35.69 13.38
N ASP A 168 -56.95 -36.07 12.11
CA ASP A 168 -58.15 -36.72 11.60
C ASP A 168 -58.32 -38.13 12.21
N ALA A 169 -57.22 -38.89 12.38
CA ALA A 169 -57.23 -40.17 13.08
C ALA A 169 -57.63 -40.05 14.56
N LEU A 170 -57.10 -39.05 15.27
CA LEU A 170 -57.45 -38.78 16.67
C LEU A 170 -58.92 -38.38 16.82
N ARG A 171 -59.45 -37.57 15.89
CA ARG A 171 -60.88 -37.22 15.87
C ARG A 171 -61.76 -38.43 15.65
N ALA A 172 -61.46 -39.26 14.65
CA ALA A 172 -62.20 -40.48 14.38
C ALA A 172 -62.19 -41.43 15.59
N ALA A 173 -61.04 -41.58 16.26
CA ALA A 173 -60.92 -42.39 17.47
C ALA A 173 -61.76 -41.82 18.64
N ALA A 174 -61.78 -40.49 18.83
CA ALA A 174 -62.58 -39.85 19.86
C ALA A 174 -64.09 -39.99 19.59
N GLU A 175 -64.52 -39.83 18.33
CA GLU A 175 -65.91 -40.03 17.91
C GLU A 175 -66.36 -41.47 18.12
N ALA A 176 -65.55 -42.45 17.71
CA ALA A 176 -65.84 -43.86 17.94
C ALA A 176 -65.96 -44.19 19.44
N ARG A 177 -65.09 -43.61 20.28
CA ARG A 177 -65.17 -43.77 21.74
C ARG A 177 -66.45 -43.16 22.31
N MET A 178 -66.86 -41.99 21.82
CA MET A 178 -68.11 -41.35 22.26
C MET A 178 -69.32 -42.20 21.88
N GLN A 179 -69.36 -42.73 20.66
CA GLN A 179 -70.42 -43.62 20.20
C GLN A 179 -70.48 -44.91 21.04
N ALA A 180 -69.33 -45.50 21.37
CA ALA A 180 -69.26 -46.65 22.25
C ALA A 180 -69.84 -46.34 23.64
N ILE A 181 -69.44 -45.22 24.25
CA ILE A 181 -69.98 -44.79 25.55
C ILE A 181 -71.50 -44.55 25.48
N GLN A 182 -72.00 -43.97 24.39
CA GLN A 182 -73.44 -43.77 24.19
C GLN A 182 -74.19 -45.10 24.10
N ALA A 183 -73.68 -46.06 23.33
CA ALA A 183 -74.27 -47.40 23.21
C ALA A 183 -74.24 -48.17 24.55
N ASP A 184 -73.12 -48.10 25.28
CA ASP A 184 -73.01 -48.68 26.62
C ASP A 184 -74.02 -48.03 27.59
N THR A 185 -74.18 -46.71 27.51
CA THR A 185 -75.14 -45.96 28.33
C THR A 185 -76.58 -46.39 28.01
N GLU A 186 -76.94 -46.50 26.73
CA GLU A 186 -78.26 -46.99 26.31
C GLU A 186 -78.53 -48.42 26.80
N THR A 187 -77.51 -49.28 26.74
CA THR A 187 -77.58 -50.66 27.25
C THR A 187 -77.90 -50.65 28.75
N VAL A 188 -77.15 -49.89 29.55
CA VAL A 188 -77.39 -49.76 31.00
C VAL A 188 -78.78 -49.17 31.29
N TRP A 189 -79.27 -48.21 30.50
CA TRP A 189 -80.62 -47.68 30.67
C TRP A 189 -81.72 -48.69 30.37
N ASN A 190 -81.54 -49.52 29.35
CA ASN A 190 -82.46 -50.60 29.01
C ASN A 190 -82.49 -51.66 30.11
N GLU A 191 -81.32 -52.13 30.57
CA GLU A 191 -81.20 -53.08 31.69
C GLU A 191 -81.84 -52.52 32.96
N ARG A 192 -81.63 -51.23 33.25
CA ARG A 192 -82.27 -50.54 34.38
C ARG A 192 -83.80 -50.58 34.26
N ASN A 193 -84.35 -50.28 33.09
CA ASN A 193 -85.80 -50.26 32.89
C ASN A 193 -86.41 -51.67 33.03
N GLU A 194 -85.75 -52.69 32.47
CA GLU A 194 -86.13 -54.09 32.65
C GLU A 194 -86.14 -54.48 34.13
N LEU A 195 -85.09 -54.14 34.88
CA LEU A 195 -85.04 -54.37 36.33
C LEU A 195 -86.17 -53.64 37.07
N PHE A 196 -86.52 -52.41 36.69
CA PHE A 196 -87.64 -51.70 37.30
C PHE A 196 -88.99 -52.36 36.99
N ASP A 197 -89.18 -52.86 35.77
CA ASP A 197 -90.40 -53.57 35.40
C ASP A 197 -90.48 -54.94 36.10
N ASP A 198 -89.35 -55.64 36.27
CA ASP A 198 -89.25 -56.84 37.10
C ASP A 198 -89.61 -56.55 38.56
N ILE A 199 -89.07 -55.48 39.16
CA ILE A 199 -89.42 -55.06 40.52
C ILE A 199 -90.92 -54.74 40.64
N ARG A 200 -91.51 -54.05 39.66
CA ARG A 200 -92.96 -53.77 39.64
C ARG A 200 -93.78 -55.05 39.51
N SER A 201 -93.36 -55.99 38.68
CA SER A 201 -93.98 -57.30 38.53
C SER A 201 -93.97 -58.08 39.85
N ILE A 202 -92.82 -58.11 40.53
CA ILE A 202 -92.68 -58.73 41.86
C ILE A 202 -93.57 -58.03 42.89
N ALA A 203 -93.59 -56.69 42.91
CA ALA A 203 -94.44 -55.92 43.82
C ALA A 203 -95.93 -56.19 43.59
N ASN A 204 -96.38 -56.22 42.34
CA ASN A 204 -97.77 -56.57 41.99
C ASN A 204 -98.10 -58.02 42.37
N GLY A 205 -97.19 -58.97 42.13
CA GLY A 205 -97.37 -60.36 42.56
C GLY A 205 -97.44 -60.52 44.09
N LEU A 206 -96.69 -59.70 44.85
CA LEU A 206 -96.81 -59.63 46.31
C LEU A 206 -98.16 -59.04 46.75
N ILE A 207 -98.66 -58.00 46.07
CA ILE A 207 -100.01 -57.44 46.31
C ILE A 207 -101.08 -58.50 46.03
N ASP A 208 -101.03 -59.16 44.87
CA ASP A 208 -101.99 -60.22 44.51
C ASP A 208 -101.96 -61.39 45.50
N LEU A 209 -100.78 -61.74 46.03
CA LEU A 209 -100.63 -62.76 47.07
C LEU A 209 -101.26 -62.34 48.39
N VAL A 210 -101.08 -61.08 48.80
CA VAL A 210 -101.70 -60.51 50.01
C VAL A 210 -103.21 -60.41 49.86
N ASP A 211 -103.74 -59.94 48.72
CA ASP A 211 -105.17 -59.87 48.45
C ASP A 211 -105.80 -61.26 48.36
N GLY A 212 -105.11 -62.22 47.74
CA GLY A 212 -105.51 -63.63 47.73
C GLY A 212 -105.51 -64.26 49.12
N ALA A 213 -104.62 -63.84 50.02
CA ALA A 213 -104.61 -64.25 51.43
C ALA A 213 -105.74 -63.58 52.24
N ASN A 214 -105.98 -62.28 52.04
CA ASN A 214 -107.10 -61.54 52.65
C ASN A 214 -108.47 -62.09 52.22
N ALA A 215 -108.63 -62.50 50.96
CA ALA A 215 -109.84 -63.16 50.49
C ALA A 215 -110.08 -64.55 51.13
N ARG A 216 -109.08 -65.14 51.77
CA ARG A 216 -109.16 -66.44 52.48
C ARG A 216 -109.29 -66.32 54.00
N VAL A 217 -109.21 -65.11 54.57
CA VAL A 217 -109.37 -64.86 56.02
C VAL A 217 -110.64 -64.03 56.24
N PRO A 218 -111.68 -64.54 56.95
CA PRO A 218 -112.84 -63.74 57.27
C PRO A 218 -112.49 -62.71 58.37
N VAL A 219 -112.65 -61.43 58.04
CA VAL A 219 -112.65 -60.34 59.03
C VAL A 219 -113.86 -60.54 59.96
N THR A 220 -113.58 -60.68 61.25
CA THR A 220 -114.58 -60.66 62.33
C THR A 220 -114.42 -59.34 63.09
N GLU A 221 -115.46 -58.53 63.11
CA GLU A 221 -115.71 -57.48 64.12
C GLU A 221 -116.94 -57.91 64.96
N PRO A 222 -117.20 -57.42 66.20
CA PRO A 222 -116.90 -56.06 66.70
C PRO A 222 -116.55 -55.91 68.22
N ALA A 223 -116.12 -54.71 68.65
CA ALA A 223 -116.66 -53.93 69.81
C ALA A 223 -115.73 -52.79 70.33
N GLU A 224 -116.26 -51.57 70.40
CA GLU A 224 -115.82 -50.41 71.21
C GLU A 224 -115.98 -50.66 72.76
N PRO A 225 -115.50 -49.81 73.74
CA PRO A 225 -115.26 -48.35 73.62
C PRO A 225 -114.18 -47.68 74.53
N LEU A 226 -114.11 -46.34 74.38
CA LEU A 226 -113.68 -45.24 75.30
C LEU A 226 -112.18 -44.94 75.56
N GLY A 227 -111.79 -43.70 75.23
CA GLY A 227 -110.75 -42.94 75.95
C GLY A 227 -110.00 -41.88 75.15
N GLU A 228 -110.52 -40.65 75.05
CA GLU A 228 -109.70 -39.43 74.90
C GLU A 228 -109.03 -39.06 76.25
N PRO A 229 -108.10 -38.08 76.37
CA PRO A 229 -107.47 -37.20 75.38
C PRO A 229 -105.92 -37.06 75.53
N GLY A 230 -105.25 -36.32 74.63
CA GLY A 230 -103.94 -35.70 74.95
C GLY A 230 -103.05 -35.31 73.76
N GLU A 231 -103.16 -34.07 73.28
CA GLU A 231 -102.00 -33.32 72.74
C GLU A 231 -100.94 -33.14 73.85
N PRO A 232 -99.61 -32.97 73.59
CA PRO A 232 -99.13 -31.90 72.70
C PRO A 232 -97.77 -32.10 71.96
N VAL A 233 -97.58 -31.29 70.90
CA VAL A 233 -96.44 -30.35 70.64
C VAL A 233 -94.98 -30.82 70.78
N ALA A 234 -94.24 -30.58 69.68
CA ALA A 234 -92.83 -30.14 69.59
C ALA A 234 -91.72 -31.09 70.08
N ALA A 235 -90.48 -31.00 69.61
CA ALA A 235 -89.82 -30.37 68.48
C ALA A 235 -88.36 -30.77 68.63
N ALA A 236 -87.61 -30.68 67.53
CA ALA A 236 -86.16 -30.44 67.54
C ALA A 236 -85.33 -31.62 68.11
N ASN A 237 -84.06 -31.78 67.78
CA ASN A 237 -83.16 -30.92 67.07
C ASN A 237 -81.97 -31.78 66.62
N ASP A 238 -81.26 -31.27 65.62
CA ASP A 238 -79.80 -31.24 65.52
C ASP A 238 -78.98 -32.47 65.91
N GLY A 239 -78.10 -32.81 64.97
CA GLY A 239 -76.71 -32.58 65.27
C GLY A 239 -75.82 -33.81 65.40
N ASP A 240 -75.03 -33.97 64.34
CA ASP A 240 -73.57 -33.94 64.44
C ASP A 240 -72.81 -35.28 64.59
N SER A 241 -71.64 -35.27 63.94
CA SER A 241 -70.50 -36.19 64.03
C SER A 241 -70.71 -37.57 63.38
N GLN A 242 -69.95 -37.98 62.35
CA GLN A 242 -68.56 -37.69 61.97
C GLN A 242 -68.33 -37.77 60.45
#